data_AF-A0A078KTP3-F1
#
_entry.id   AF-A0A078KTP3-F1
#
_cell.length_a   1.000
_cell.length_b   1.000
_cell.length_c   1.000
_cell.angle_alpha   90.00
_cell.angle_beta   90.00
_cell.angle_gamma   90.00
#
_symmetry.space_group_name_H-M   'P 1'
#
loop_
_entity.id
_entity.type
_entity.pdbx_description
1 polymer ?
#
loop_
_entity_poly.entity_id
_entity_poly.type
_entity_poly.pdbx_seq_one_letter_code
_entity_poly.pdbx_strand_id
1 'polypeptide(L)'
;MNNLIFVTGQAGQDKEGRVIADNIEDQTKQAFKNIEYALQTANSGLEQIISMTSYLINIEKNGLTYFATRKKCMPVSSYTSTSVGLQP
;
A
#
# COMPACT_ATOMS: atom_id res chain seq x y z
N MET A 1 19.35 -14.31 6.79
CA MET A 1 18.62 -13.14 6.24
C MET A 1 18.13 -13.40 4.80
N ASN A 2 17.97 -14.66 4.38
CA ASN A 2 17.99 -15.01 2.95
C ASN A 2 16.60 -15.19 2.33
N ASN A 3 15.55 -14.57 2.89
CA ASN A 3 14.18 -14.75 2.40
C ASN A 3 13.30 -13.52 2.67
N LEU A 4 13.84 -12.32 2.42
CA LEU A 4 13.08 -11.07 2.49
C LEU A 4 12.91 -10.51 1.09
N ILE A 5 11.69 -10.05 0.80
CA ILE A 5 11.35 -9.33 -0.42
C ILE A 5 11.16 -7.87 -0.04
N PHE A 6 11.92 -6.98 -0.68
CA PHE A 6 11.77 -5.54 -0.50
C PHE A 6 11.04 -4.97 -1.72
N VAL A 7 9.82 -4.51 -1.51
CA VAL A 7 9.00 -3.87 -2.55
C VAL A 7 9.24 -2.37 -2.50
N THR A 8 9.52 -1.75 -3.65
CA THR A 8 9.63 -0.28 -3.76
C THR A 8 8.30 0.38 -3.43
N GLY A 9 8.32 1.67 -3.09
CA GLY A 9 7.08 2.43 -2.83
C GLY A 9 6.09 2.30 -3.99
N GLN A 10 4.88 1.84 -3.69
CA GLN A 10 3.79 1.71 -4.66
C GLN A 10 2.73 2.77 -4.37
N ALA A 11 2.24 3.43 -5.42
CA ALA A 11 1.22 4.46 -5.35
C ALA A 11 -0.02 4.04 -6.14
N GLY A 12 -1.09 4.85 -6.06
CA GLY A 12 -2.32 4.68 -6.81
C GLY A 12 -2.19 5.01 -8.29
N GLN A 13 -1.22 4.40 -8.97
CA GLN A 13 -0.85 4.67 -10.35
C GLN A 13 -1.00 3.42 -11.24
N ASP A 14 -1.25 3.64 -12.53
CA ASP A 14 -1.22 2.60 -13.56
C ASP A 14 0.22 2.28 -14.01
N LYS A 15 0.36 1.36 -14.98
CA LYS A 15 1.67 0.96 -15.55
C LYS A 15 2.38 2.08 -16.31
N GLU A 16 1.65 3.13 -16.71
CA GLU A 16 2.17 4.35 -17.32
C GLU A 16 2.56 5.41 -16.28
N GLY A 17 2.39 5.14 -14.98
CA GLY A 17 2.70 6.06 -13.88
C GLY A 17 1.63 7.13 -13.65
N ARG A 18 0.44 7.00 -14.23
CA ARG A 18 -0.65 7.99 -14.11
C ARG A 18 -1.50 7.67 -12.89
N VAL A 19 -1.83 8.70 -12.11
CA VAL A 19 -2.75 8.56 -10.97
C VAL A 19 -4.13 8.17 -11.48
N ILE A 20 -4.67 7.07 -10.94
CA ILE A 20 -5.87 6.43 -11.49
C ILE A 20 -7.20 7.04 -11.00
N ALA A 21 -7.16 7.82 -9.91
CA ALA A 21 -8.34 8.42 -9.29
C ALA A 21 -7.95 9.58 -8.37
N ASP A 22 -8.87 10.52 -8.14
CA ASP A 22 -8.65 11.65 -7.23
C ASP A 22 -8.90 11.30 -5.75
N ASN A 23 -9.60 10.20 -5.49
CA ASN A 23 -9.96 9.80 -4.13
C ASN A 23 -8.94 8.80 -3.55
N ILE A 24 -8.68 8.92 -2.24
CA ILE A 24 -7.69 8.09 -1.54
C ILE A 24 -8.07 6.60 -1.51
N GLU A 25 -9.36 6.27 -1.54
CA GLU A 25 -9.82 4.88 -1.51
C GLU A 25 -9.36 4.12 -2.75
N ASP A 26 -9.64 4.64 -3.94
CA ASP A 26 -9.27 3.98 -5.19
C ASP A 26 -7.76 4.02 -5.42
N GLN A 27 -7.08 5.10 -5.05
CA GLN A 27 -5.62 5.13 -5.04
C GLN A 27 -5.02 4.05 -4.13
N THR A 28 -5.59 3.85 -2.93
CA THR A 28 -5.14 2.81 -2.00
C THR A 28 -5.35 1.43 -2.60
N LYS A 29 -6.53 1.15 -3.17
CA LYS A 29 -6.80 -0.14 -3.84
C LYS A 29 -5.81 -0.41 -4.96
N GLN A 30 -5.50 0.60 -5.77
CA GLN A 30 -4.53 0.44 -6.86
C GLN A 30 -3.10 0.22 -6.33
N ALA A 31 -2.68 0.95 -5.29
CA ALA A 31 -1.38 0.72 -4.67
C ALA A 31 -1.25 -0.72 -4.15
N PHE A 32 -2.29 -1.27 -3.52
CA PHE A 32 -2.29 -2.66 -3.05
C PHE A 32 -2.27 -3.68 -4.19
N LYS A 33 -2.96 -3.42 -5.32
CA LYS A 33 -2.83 -4.26 -6.53
C LYS A 33 -1.41 -4.27 -7.07
N ASN A 34 -0.74 -3.12 -7.08
CA ASN A 34 0.64 -3.00 -7.54
C ASN A 34 1.61 -3.76 -6.61
N ILE A 35 1.40 -3.68 -5.29
CA ILE A 35 2.16 -4.45 -4.30
C ILE A 35 1.94 -5.95 -4.50
N GLU A 36 0.69 -6.39 -4.65
CA GLU A 36 0.35 -7.80 -4.88
C GLU A 36 1.02 -8.33 -6.15
N TYR A 37 0.94 -7.57 -7.24
CA TYR A 37 1.63 -7.92 -8.49
C TYR A 37 3.14 -8.09 -8.27
N ALA A 38 3.80 -7.13 -7.60
CA ALA A 38 5.23 -7.22 -7.31
C ALA A 38 5.57 -8.46 -6.46
N LEU A 39 4.80 -8.76 -5.43
CA LEU A 39 5.00 -9.93 -4.58
C LEU A 39 4.80 -11.25 -5.34
N GLN A 40 3.80 -11.32 -6.23
CA GLN A 40 3.54 -12.50 -7.05
C GLN A 40 4.71 -12.82 -7.99
N THR A 41 5.39 -11.80 -8.55
CA THR A 41 6.60 -12.03 -9.37
C THR A 41 7.75 -12.67 -8.59
N ALA A 42 7.72 -12.56 -7.26
CA ALA A 42 8.67 -13.17 -6.33
C ALA A 42 8.11 -14.42 -5.62
N ASN A 43 7.03 -15.03 -6.15
CA ASN A 43 6.34 -16.18 -5.55
C ASN A 43 5.86 -15.92 -4.10
N SER A 44 5.34 -14.71 -3.83
CA SER A 44 4.82 -14.29 -2.53
C SER A 44 3.42 -13.67 -2.66
N GLY A 45 2.86 -13.18 -1.55
CA GLY A 45 1.50 -12.63 -1.46
C GLY A 45 1.33 -11.65 -0.30
N LEU A 46 0.22 -10.92 -0.27
CA LEU A 46 -0.07 -9.89 0.74
C LEU A 46 -0.10 -10.47 2.17
N GLU A 47 -0.48 -11.73 2.32
CA GLU A 47 -0.46 -12.48 3.58
C GLU A 47 0.94 -12.71 4.16
N GLN A 48 1.99 -12.54 3.34
CA GLN A 48 3.39 -12.65 3.75
C GLN A 48 4.01 -11.30 4.15
N ILE A 49 3.25 -10.19 4.07
CA ILE A 49 3.74 -8.89 4.52
C ILE A 49 3.88 -8.90 6.04
N ILE A 50 5.11 -8.69 6.51
CA ILE A 50 5.45 -8.60 7.94
C ILE A 50 5.65 -7.16 8.42
N SER A 51 5.97 -6.23 7.51
CA SER A 51 6.21 -4.82 7.81
C SER A 51 5.81 -3.94 6.64
N MET A 52 5.20 -2.78 6.92
CA MET A 52 4.91 -1.76 5.92
C MET A 52 5.16 -0.34 6.45
N THR A 53 5.56 0.56 5.57
CA THR A 53 5.64 2.00 5.85
C THR A 53 4.83 2.74 4.81
N SER A 54 3.90 3.56 5.26
CA SER A 54 2.97 4.29 4.40
C SER A 54 3.15 5.78 4.55
N TYR A 55 3.17 6.50 3.43
CA TYR A 55 3.26 7.95 3.38
C TYR A 55 1.98 8.51 2.80
N LEU A 56 1.35 9.45 3.51
CA LEU A 56 0.02 9.96 3.20
C LEU A 56 0.03 11.47 3.09
N ILE A 57 -0.26 12.00 1.90
CA ILE A 57 -0.51 13.43 1.71
C ILE A 57 -1.79 13.80 2.48
N ASN A 58 -1.73 14.87 3.28
CA ASN A 58 -2.86 15.35 4.08
C ASN A 58 -3.50 14.24 4.93
N ILE A 59 -2.70 13.60 5.80
CA ILE A 59 -3.16 12.46 6.61
C ILE A 59 -4.38 12.78 7.48
N GLU A 60 -4.56 14.03 7.90
CA GLU A 60 -5.76 14.47 8.64
C GLU A 60 -7.05 14.28 7.83
N LYS A 61 -6.98 14.55 6.52
CA LYS A 61 -8.09 14.36 5.58
C LYS A 61 -8.22 12.91 5.12
N ASN A 62 -7.10 12.30 4.78
CA ASN A 62 -7.06 11.04 4.02
C ASN A 62 -6.88 9.79 4.89
N GLY A 63 -6.41 9.95 6.13
CA GLY A 63 -5.99 8.85 7.00
C GLY A 63 -7.11 7.87 7.33
N LEU A 64 -8.30 8.37 7.72
CA LEU A 64 -9.43 7.50 8.09
C LEU A 64 -9.84 6.57 6.94
N THR A 65 -10.04 7.12 5.75
CA THR A 65 -10.41 6.35 4.56
C THR A 65 -9.28 5.41 4.13
N TYR A 66 -8.02 5.84 4.22
CA TYR A 66 -6.87 4.98 3.96
C TYR A 66 -6.83 3.77 4.89
N PHE A 67 -6.96 3.96 6.21
CA PHE A 67 -6.91 2.86 7.17
C PHE A 67 -8.07 1.87 6.98
N ALA A 68 -9.27 2.38 6.72
CA ALA A 68 -10.44 1.55 6.43
C ALA A 68 -10.24 0.74 5.14
N THR A 69 -9.69 1.36 4.09
CA THR A 69 -9.43 0.70 2.81
C THR A 69 -8.31 -0.33 2.91
N ARG A 70 -7.18 0.02 3.54
CA ARG A 70 -6.07 -0.89 3.83
C ARG A 70 -6.55 -2.15 4.56
N LYS A 71 -7.43 -2.00 5.56
CA LYS A 71 -7.99 -3.13 6.30
C LYS A 71 -8.78 -4.09 5.40
N LYS A 72 -9.43 -3.59 4.34
CA LYS A 72 -10.13 -4.43 3.34
C LYS A 72 -9.17 -5.10 2.36
N CYS A 73 -8.05 -4.44 2.03
CA CYS A 73 -7.05 -4.98 1.10
C CYS A 73 -6.15 -6.05 1.72
N MET A 74 -5.87 -5.95 3.02
CA MET A 74 -4.97 -6.87 3.70
C MET A 74 -5.70 -8.13 4.18
N PRO A 75 -5.27 -9.35 3.80
CA PRO A 75 -5.92 -10.60 4.22
C PRO A 75 -5.64 -10.95 5.69
N VAL A 76 -4.58 -10.40 6.27
CA VAL A 76 -4.18 -10.57 7.68
C VAL A 76 -3.91 -9.21 8.32
N SER A 77 -4.03 -9.13 9.64
CA SER A 77 -3.77 -7.90 10.41
C SER A 77 -2.52 -7.98 11.29
N SER A 78 -1.82 -9.11 11.27
CA SER A 78 -0.60 -9.35 12.04
C SER A 78 0.64 -8.89 11.26
N TYR A 79 0.85 -7.58 11.16
CA TYR A 79 2.05 -6.98 10.59
C TYR A 79 2.41 -5.69 11.34
N THR A 80 3.69 -5.35 11.38
CA THR A 80 4.13 -4.05 11.89
C THR A 80 3.82 -2.98 10.85
N SER A 81 3.26 -1.85 11.26
CA SER A 81 3.02 -0.74 10.32
C SER A 81 3.35 0.61 10.92
N THR A 82 3.83 1.49 10.06
CA THR A 82 4.00 2.91 10.34
C THR A 82 3.28 3.71 9.26
N SER A 83 2.63 4.80 9.65
CA SER A 83 1.97 5.72 8.72
C SER A 83 2.38 7.14 9.05
N VAL A 84 2.92 7.84 8.06
CA VAL A 84 3.49 9.18 8.19
C VAL A 84 2.69 10.13 7.32
N GLY A 85 2.25 11.25 7.90
CA GLY A 85 1.64 12.33 7.15
C GLY A 85 2.69 13.17 6.45
N LEU A 86 2.44 13.49 5.18
CA LEU A 86 3.22 14.46 4.41
C LEU A 86 2.42 15.74 4.26
N GLN A 87 3.11 16.88 4.40
CA GLN A 87 2.56 18.16 3.97
C GLN A 87 2.69 18.27 2.44
N PRO A 88 1.67 18.81 1.74
CA PRO A 88 1.73 19.08 0.31
C PRO A 88 2.87 20.03 -0.07
#